data_AF-A0A1Z5HWV1-F1
#
_entry.id   AF-A0A1Z5HWV1-F1
#
_cell.length_a   1.000
_cell.length_b   1.000
_cell.length_c   1.000
_cell.angle_alpha   90.00
_cell.angle_beta   90.00
_cell.angle_gamma   90.00
#
_symmetry.space_group_name_H-M   'P 1'
#
loop_
_entity.id
_entity.type
_entity.pdbx_description
1 polymer ?
#
loop_
_entity_poly.entity_id
_entity_poly.type
_entity_poly.pdbx_seq_one_letter_code
_entity_poly.pdbx_strand_id
1 'polypeptide(L)'
;MKQVAGRLRLDLAQYRELAAFAQFGSDLDKATQARLARGERIVEILKQDQYEPMPVEEQVVVIYTAVNGYLDDIEVSQVRRFEEQFLNFLRNSKPEILKEIREKKELSDELVDRLNKAIEEFKKTFAS
;
A
#
# COMPACT_ATOMS: atom_id res chain seq x y z
N MET A 1 -12.54 3.64 2.56
CA MET A 1 -11.87 3.14 3.78
C MET A 1 -12.28 1.71 4.16
N LYS A 2 -13.58 1.39 4.36
CA LYS A 2 -14.01 0.04 4.79
C LYS A 2 -13.50 -1.10 3.91
N GLN A 3 -13.51 -0.93 2.59
CA GLN A 3 -13.06 -1.93 1.60
C GLN A 3 -11.57 -2.29 1.75
N VAL A 4 -10.71 -1.35 2.16
CA VAL A 4 -9.26 -1.57 2.29
C VAL A 4 -8.85 -1.93 3.73
N ALA A 5 -9.53 -1.38 4.73
CA ALA A 5 -9.18 -1.57 6.14
C ALA A 5 -9.40 -3.01 6.63
N GLY A 6 -10.39 -3.73 6.09
CA GLY A 6 -10.66 -5.12 6.46
C GLY A 6 -9.49 -6.04 6.12
N ARG A 7 -8.96 -5.92 4.90
CA ARG A 7 -7.80 -6.69 4.45
C ARG A 7 -6.52 -6.28 5.17
N LEU A 8 -6.30 -4.97 5.33
CA LEU A 8 -5.17 -4.45 6.11
C LEU A 8 -5.10 -5.05 7.52
N ARG A 9 -6.23 -5.12 8.24
CA ARG A 9 -6.30 -5.68 9.58
C ARG A 9 -5.92 -7.16 9.61
N LEU A 10 -6.39 -7.94 8.63
CA LEU A 10 -6.07 -9.36 8.54
C LEU A 10 -4.59 -9.58 8.22
N ASP A 11 -4.05 -8.85 7.25
CA ASP A 11 -2.65 -8.95 6.85
C ASP A 11 -1.70 -8.56 7.99
N LEU A 12 -2.01 -7.48 8.73
CA LEU A 12 -1.22 -7.08 9.90
C LEU A 12 -1.30 -8.08 11.06
N ALA A 13 -2.45 -8.71 11.29
CA ALA A 13 -2.59 -9.73 12.31
C ALA A 13 -1.71 -10.94 11.98
N GLN A 14 -1.80 -11.43 10.75
CA GLN A 14 -0.96 -12.54 10.26
C GLN A 14 0.53 -12.17 10.30
N TYR A 15 0.89 -10.95 9.89
CA TYR A 15 2.28 -10.49 9.96
C TYR A 15 2.82 -10.53 11.39
N ARG A 16 2.06 -10.06 12.38
CA ARG A 16 2.49 -10.06 13.78
C ARG A 16 2.69 -11.46 14.33
N GLU A 17 1.80 -12.39 14.00
CA GLU A 17 1.93 -13.81 14.38
C GLU A 17 3.17 -14.44 13.75
N LEU A 18 3.37 -14.24 12.45
CA LEU A 18 4.53 -14.76 11.73
C LEU A 18 5.85 -14.14 12.19
N ALA A 19 5.86 -12.83 12.45
CA ALA A 19 7.06 -12.12 12.90
C ALA A 19 7.51 -12.59 14.29
N ALA A 20 6.56 -12.86 15.20
CA ALA A 20 6.87 -13.45 16.50
C ALA A 20 7.44 -14.87 16.35
N PHE A 21 6.92 -15.69 15.44
CA PHE A 21 7.43 -17.04 15.18
C PHE A 21 8.81 -17.04 14.50
N ALA A 22 9.02 -16.13 13.56
CA ALA A 22 10.27 -15.95 12.82
C ALA A 22 11.46 -15.57 13.71
N GLN A 23 11.22 -14.99 14.88
CA GLN A 23 12.27 -14.70 15.87
C GLN A 23 12.89 -15.96 16.49
N PHE A 24 12.20 -17.11 16.42
CA PHE A 24 12.62 -18.36 17.06
C PHE A 24 12.89 -19.51 16.08
N GLY A 25 12.47 -19.40 14.81
CA GLY A 25 12.61 -20.46 13.80
C GLY A 25 13.62 -20.09 12.70
N SER A 26 14.54 -21.00 12.39
CA SER A 26 15.61 -20.78 11.40
C SER A 26 15.20 -21.06 9.94
N ASP A 27 14.12 -21.80 9.71
CA ASP A 27 13.67 -22.19 8.38
C ASP A 27 12.23 -21.74 8.15
N LEU A 28 12.08 -20.68 7.36
CA LEU A 28 10.79 -20.21 6.86
C LEU A 28 10.66 -20.58 5.38
N ASP A 29 9.53 -21.16 5.01
CA ASP A 29 9.21 -21.41 3.61
C ASP A 29 9.02 -20.09 2.85
N LYS A 30 9.13 -20.15 1.52
CA LYS A 30 9.06 -18.95 0.65
C LYS A 30 7.75 -18.17 0.82
N ALA A 31 6.63 -18.85 1.09
CA ALA A 31 5.36 -18.16 1.28
C ALA A 31 5.33 -17.35 2.58
N THR A 32 5.91 -17.89 3.66
CA THR A 32 6.05 -17.16 4.92
C THR A 32 6.99 -15.97 4.79
N GLN A 33 8.12 -16.14 4.10
CA GLN A 33 9.05 -15.03 3.82
C GLN A 33 8.37 -13.90 3.02
N ALA A 34 7.58 -14.24 2.00
CA ALA A 34 6.84 -13.25 1.22
C ALA A 34 5.79 -12.50 2.07
N ARG A 35 5.11 -13.20 2.98
CA ARG A 35 4.14 -12.58 3.90
C ARG A 35 4.82 -11.63 4.91
N LEU A 36 5.97 -12.02 5.45
CA LEU A 36 6.77 -11.17 6.32
C LEU A 36 7.24 -9.91 5.60
N ALA A 37 7.82 -10.09 4.41
CA ALA A 37 8.27 -9.01 3.54
C ALA A 37 7.13 -8.01 3.26
N ARG A 38 5.95 -8.49 2.87
CA ARG A 38 4.78 -7.62 2.66
C ARG A 38 4.37 -6.90 3.93
N GLY A 39 4.33 -7.61 5.05
CA GLY A 39 3.96 -7.03 6.35
C GLY A 39 4.91 -5.91 6.80
N GLU A 40 6.20 -6.03 6.57
CA GLU A 40 7.18 -4.95 6.81
C GLU A 40 6.84 -3.68 6.01
N ARG A 41 6.48 -3.83 4.73
CA ARG A 41 6.11 -2.71 3.85
C ARG A 41 4.78 -2.08 4.27
N ILE A 42 3.82 -2.91 4.70
CA ILE A 42 2.55 -2.42 5.27
C ILE A 42 2.80 -1.65 6.57
N VAL A 43 3.72 -2.09 7.43
CA VAL A 43 4.05 -1.33 8.65
C VAL A 43 4.74 -0.02 8.30
N GLU A 44 5.64 -0.02 7.31
CA GLU A 44 6.34 1.18 6.87
C GLU A 44 5.37 2.24 6.33
N ILE A 45 4.40 1.85 5.51
CA ILE A 45 3.45 2.77 4.89
C ILE A 45 2.42 3.36 5.87
N LEU A 46 2.32 2.81 7.08
CA LEU A 46 1.48 3.34 8.14
C LEU A 46 2.22 4.39 8.99
N LYS A 47 3.49 4.64 8.73
CA LYS A 47 4.24 5.71 9.38
C LYS A 47 3.89 7.02 8.70
N GLN A 48 3.54 8.01 9.51
CA GLN A 48 3.17 9.34 9.07
C GLN A 48 3.91 10.37 9.90
N ASP A 49 4.46 11.39 9.25
CA ASP A 49 5.16 12.46 9.94
C ASP A 49 4.17 13.34 10.71
N GLN A 50 4.69 13.99 11.75
CA GLN A 50 3.89 14.85 12.60
C GLN A 50 3.42 16.09 11.82
N TYR A 51 2.17 16.49 12.05
CA TYR A 51 1.53 17.68 11.43
C TYR A 51 1.22 17.57 9.93
N GLU A 52 1.29 16.38 9.34
CA GLU A 52 0.97 16.16 7.93
C GLU A 52 -0.33 15.35 7.76
N PRO A 53 -1.52 15.89 8.07
CA PRO A 53 -2.77 15.14 7.94
C PRO A 53 -3.04 14.76 6.47
N MET A 54 -3.37 13.50 6.23
CA MET A 54 -3.66 12.99 4.89
C MET A 54 -5.17 12.91 4.62
N PRO A 55 -5.67 13.35 3.46
CA PRO A 55 -7.05 13.13 3.02
C PRO A 55 -7.42 11.64 2.96
N VAL A 56 -8.69 11.30 3.18
CA VAL A 56 -9.15 9.90 3.21
C VAL A 56 -8.96 9.21 1.86
N GLU A 57 -9.19 9.90 0.76
CA GLU A 57 -8.99 9.38 -0.59
C GLU A 57 -7.53 8.97 -0.85
N GLU A 58 -6.57 9.74 -0.32
CA GLU A 58 -5.14 9.45 -0.41
C GLU A 58 -4.77 8.27 0.48
N GLN A 59 -5.26 8.23 1.72
CA GLN A 59 -5.06 7.07 2.60
C GLN A 59 -5.60 5.78 1.96
N VAL A 60 -6.74 5.85 1.27
CA VAL A 60 -7.35 4.70 0.61
C VAL A 60 -6.46 4.16 -0.50
N VAL A 61 -5.91 5.01 -1.37
CA VAL A 61 -5.03 4.55 -2.47
C VAL A 61 -3.70 4.02 -1.94
N VAL A 62 -3.13 4.64 -0.91
CA VAL A 62 -1.87 4.23 -0.27
C VAL A 62 -2.03 2.84 0.35
N ILE A 63 -3.06 2.65 1.19
CA ILE A 63 -3.36 1.36 1.81
C ILE A 63 -3.70 0.31 0.75
N TYR A 64 -4.50 0.67 -0.26
CA TYR A 64 -4.85 -0.23 -1.37
C TYR A 64 -3.59 -0.78 -2.07
N THR A 65 -2.62 0.09 -2.33
CA THR A 65 -1.38 -0.25 -3.01
C THR A 65 -0.58 -1.28 -2.20
N ALA A 66 -0.48 -1.08 -0.88
CA ALA A 66 0.23 -2.00 0.00
C ALA A 66 -0.47 -3.37 0.16
N VAL A 67 -1.78 -3.41 0.43
CA VAL A 67 -2.51 -4.67 0.69
C VAL A 67 -2.65 -5.55 -0.55
N ASN A 68 -2.55 -4.98 -1.75
CA ASN A 68 -2.56 -5.72 -3.01
C ASN A 68 -1.17 -6.16 -3.48
N GLY A 69 -0.11 -5.89 -2.72
CA GLY A 69 1.25 -6.38 -3.02
C GLY A 69 1.99 -5.59 -4.08
N TYR A 70 1.53 -4.39 -4.44
CA TYR A 70 2.22 -3.55 -5.42
C TYR A 70 3.57 -3.00 -4.91
N LEU A 71 3.84 -3.14 -3.61
CA LEU A 71 5.09 -2.73 -2.97
C LEU A 71 6.06 -3.89 -2.70
N ASP A 72 5.69 -5.13 -3.06
CA ASP A 72 6.47 -6.32 -2.69
C ASP A 72 7.89 -6.31 -3.28
N ASP A 73 8.07 -5.68 -4.45
CA ASP A 73 9.35 -5.48 -5.15
C ASP A 73 10.10 -4.19 -4.74
N ILE A 74 9.50 -3.36 -3.90
CA ILE A 74 10.12 -2.14 -3.38
C ILE A 74 10.87 -2.46 -2.08
N GLU A 75 12.09 -1.96 -1.95
CA GLU A 75 12.83 -2.05 -0.69
C GLU A 75 12.11 -1.26 0.41
N VAL A 76 12.09 -1.79 1.64
CA VAL A 76 11.41 -1.15 2.79
C VAL A 76 11.87 0.30 2.99
N SER A 77 13.17 0.57 2.79
CA SER A 77 13.76 1.92 2.89
C SER A 77 13.20 2.92 1.88
N GLN A 78 12.68 2.45 0.73
CA GLN A 78 12.15 3.26 -0.35
C GLN A 78 10.62 3.40 -0.30
N VAL A 79 9.92 2.69 0.59
CA VAL A 79 8.44 2.70 0.66
C VAL A 79 7.89 4.11 0.90
N ARG A 80 8.49 4.87 1.82
CA ARG A 80 8.06 6.25 2.10
C ARG A 80 8.24 7.17 0.87
N ARG A 81 9.39 7.05 0.21
CA ARG A 81 9.66 7.79 -1.03
C ARG A 81 8.66 7.41 -2.14
N PHE A 82 8.34 6.13 -2.25
CA PHE A 82 7.33 5.64 -3.19
C PHE A 82 5.97 6.28 -2.90
N GLU A 83 5.54 6.28 -1.64
CA GLU A 83 4.25 6.88 -1.22
C GLU A 83 4.16 8.36 -1.61
N GLU A 84 5.16 9.17 -1.23
CA GLU A 84 5.19 10.60 -1.53
C GLU A 84 5.15 10.87 -3.04
N GLN A 85 5.98 10.15 -3.81
CA GLN A 85 6.04 10.33 -5.26
C GLN A 85 4.78 9.81 -5.96
N PHE A 86 4.20 8.72 -5.49
CA PHE A 86 2.96 8.16 -6.02
C PHE A 86 1.77 9.10 -5.77
N LEU A 87 1.66 9.66 -4.56
CA LEU A 87 0.65 10.66 -4.25
C LEU A 87 0.81 11.90 -5.11
N ASN A 88 2.03 12.39 -5.31
CA ASN A 88 2.30 13.50 -6.21
C ASN A 88 1.93 13.17 -7.67
N PHE A 89 2.20 11.95 -8.14
CA PHE A 89 1.79 11.50 -9.46
C PHE A 89 0.26 11.50 -9.60
N LEU A 90 -0.47 10.96 -8.61
CA LEU A 90 -1.94 10.95 -8.63
C LEU A 90 -2.51 12.36 -8.61
N ARG A 91 -2.00 13.25 -7.77
CA ARG A 91 -2.47 14.65 -7.67
C ARG A 91 -2.28 15.42 -8.99
N ASN A 92 -1.16 15.19 -9.69
CA ASN A 92 -0.83 15.95 -10.89
C ASN A 92 -1.36 15.32 -12.18
N SER A 93 -1.32 13.99 -12.28
CA SER A 93 -1.56 13.27 -13.55
C SER A 93 -2.91 12.56 -13.59
N LYS A 94 -3.43 12.14 -12.44
CA LYS A 94 -4.69 11.37 -12.32
C LYS A 94 -5.61 11.88 -11.18
N PRO A 95 -5.85 13.21 -11.04
CA PRO A 95 -6.61 13.76 -9.92
C PRO A 95 -8.06 13.25 -9.89
N GLU A 96 -8.59 12.80 -11.03
CA GLU A 96 -9.93 12.22 -11.16
C GLU A 96 -10.11 10.97 -10.29
N ILE A 97 -9.07 10.15 -10.08
CA ILE A 97 -9.14 8.97 -9.23
C ILE A 97 -9.41 9.39 -7.79
N LEU A 98 -8.63 10.35 -7.28
CA LEU A 98 -8.76 10.85 -5.90
C LEU A 98 -10.12 11.54 -5.70
N LYS A 99 -10.55 12.35 -6.67
CA LYS A 99 -11.85 13.02 -6.65
C LYS A 99 -13.00 12.03 -6.60
N GLU A 100 -12.96 10.99 -7.42
CA GLU A 100 -14.01 10.00 -7.49
C GLU A 100 -14.11 9.17 -6.21
N ILE A 101 -12.98 8.79 -5.61
CA ILE A 101 -12.96 8.14 -4.29
C ILE A 101 -13.61 9.03 -3.23
N ARG A 102 -13.30 10.33 -3.25
CA ARG A 102 -13.86 11.29 -2.29
C ARG A 102 -15.38 11.47 -2.44
N GLU A 103 -15.87 11.54 -3.68
CA GLU A 103 -17.28 11.77 -3.99
C GLU A 103 -18.14 10.51 -3.81
N LYS A 104 -17.72 9.39 -4.42
CA LYS A 104 -18.48 8.14 -4.38
C LYS A 104 -18.29 7.36 -3.09
N LYS A 105 -17.16 7.56 -2.38
CA LYS A 105 -16.79 6.88 -1.13
C LYS A 105 -16.68 5.35 -1.24
N GLU A 106 -16.57 4.86 -2.47
CA GLU A 106 -16.42 3.44 -2.81
C GLU A 106 -15.33 3.27 -3.88
N LEU A 107 -14.72 2.08 -3.88
CA LEU A 107 -13.87 1.60 -4.96
C LEU A 107 -14.72 0.69 -5.85
N SER A 108 -15.27 1.24 -6.93
CA SER A 108 -15.94 0.45 -7.97
C SER A 108 -14.92 -0.32 -8.82
N ASP A 109 -15.36 -1.32 -9.57
CA ASP A 109 -14.47 -2.14 -10.40
C ASP A 109 -13.77 -1.29 -11.48
N GLU A 110 -14.45 -0.30 -12.06
CA GLU A 110 -13.86 0.60 -13.06
C GLU A 110 -12.84 1.57 -12.45
N LEU A 111 -13.06 1.98 -11.20
CA LEU A 111 -12.11 2.82 -10.46
C LEU A 111 -10.88 2.02 -10.05
N VAL A 112 -11.07 0.76 -9.63
CA VAL A 112 -9.98 -0.17 -9.33
C VAL A 112 -9.13 -0.46 -10.56
N ASP A 113 -9.73 -0.70 -11.73
CA ASP A 113 -8.98 -0.92 -12.97
C ASP A 113 -8.11 0.29 -13.34
N ARG A 114 -8.65 1.51 -13.24
CA ARG A 114 -7.87 2.74 -13.45
C ARG A 114 -6.77 2.92 -12.42
N LEU A 115 -7.05 2.63 -11.14
CA LEU A 115 -6.06 2.72 -10.07
C LEU A 115 -4.92 1.72 -10.30
N ASN A 116 -5.22 0.48 -10.67
CA ASN A 116 -4.21 -0.54 -10.98
C ASN A 116 -3.31 -0.09 -12.13
N LYS A 117 -3.90 0.42 -13.23
CA LYS A 117 -3.14 0.96 -14.36
C LYS A 117 -2.26 2.14 -13.94
N ALA A 118 -2.78 3.04 -13.10
CA ALA A 118 -2.02 4.19 -12.58
C ALA A 118 -0.83 3.74 -11.70
N ILE A 119 -1.02 2.72 -10.86
CA ILE A 119 0.05 2.14 -10.03
C ILE A 119 1.12 1.52 -10.94
N GLU A 120 0.74 0.71 -11.92
CA GLU A 120 1.70 0.09 -12.85
C GLU A 120 2.46 1.12 -13.70
N GLU A 121 1.77 2.16 -14.18
CA GLU A 121 2.37 3.28 -14.90
C GLU A 121 3.41 4.00 -14.03
N PHE A 122 3.06 4.31 -12.78
CA PHE A 122 3.96 4.96 -11.85
C PHE A 122 5.16 4.07 -11.50
N LYS A 123 4.94 2.78 -11.24
CA LYS A 123 6.02 1.83 -10.92
C LYS A 123 7.08 1.73 -12.01
N LYS A 124 6.69 1.79 -13.29
CA LYS A 124 7.64 1.82 -14.41
C LYS A 124 8.54 3.05 -14.36
N THR A 125 7.97 4.19 -13.98
CA THR A 125 8.71 5.45 -13.81
C THR A 125 9.58 5.45 -12.57
N PHE A 126 9.13 4.82 -11.48
CA PHE A 126 9.86 4.75 -10.21
C PHE A 126 11.06 3.78 -10.25
N ALA A 127 10.93 2.68 -11.01
CA ALA A 127 11.99 1.69 -11.19
C ALA A 127 13.05 2.09 -12.23
N SER A 128 12.82 3.19 -12.96
CA SER A 128 13.76 3.78 -13.93
C SER A 128 14.68 4.79 -13.26
#